data_AF-A0A821BAP0-F1
#
_entry.id   AF-A0A821BAP0-F1
#
_cell.length_a   1.000
_cell.length_b   1.000
_cell.length_c   1.000
_cell.angle_alpha   90.00
_cell.angle_beta   90.00
_cell.angle_gamma   90.00
#
_symmetry.space_group_name_H-M   'P 1'
#
loop_
_entity.id
_entity.type
_entity.pdbx_description
1 polymer ?
#
loop_
_entity_poly.entity_id
_entity_poly.type
_entity_poly.pdbx_seq_one_letter_code
_entity_poly.pdbx_strand_id
1 'polypeptide(L)'
;LIHLFETFLRVYERTQKSNEISDYIDIFEETKYETITLFNDLVASCCIDPLLINENKSENVESIINIFSLLITEKRFLAAYEDYFSLCQIIDIVHETTELLDDQQITFYKDGVKQAIELYGTPSCKRKLTPVNISVNMQHSKFDSILKIILKLGR
;
A
#
# COMPACT_ATOMS: atom_id res chain seq x y z
N LEU A 1 2.40 -1.64 -9.96
CA LEU A 1 1.19 -1.49 -9.11
C LEU A 1 0.89 -0.03 -8.80
N ILE A 2 1.84 0.74 -8.26
CA ILE A 2 1.61 2.17 -7.95
C ILE A 2 1.15 2.98 -9.18
N HIS A 3 1.81 2.85 -10.33
CA HIS A 3 1.33 3.51 -11.56
C HIS A 3 -0.06 3.07 -12.03
N LEU A 4 -0.43 1.81 -11.77
CA LEU A 4 -1.77 1.29 -12.09
C LEU A 4 -2.81 1.95 -11.18
N PHE A 5 -2.51 2.05 -9.88
CA PHE A 5 -3.32 2.75 -8.89
C PHE A 5 -3.49 4.23 -9.22
N GLU A 6 -2.41 4.92 -9.58
CA GLU A 6 -2.45 6.33 -9.99
C GLU A 6 -3.30 6.54 -11.25
N THR A 7 -3.18 5.64 -12.22
CA THR A 7 -4.00 5.68 -13.44
C THR A 7 -5.48 5.49 -13.10
N PHE A 8 -5.77 4.52 -12.23
CA PHE A 8 -7.12 4.23 -11.75
C PHE A 8 -7.74 5.41 -10.98
N LEU A 9 -6.99 6.02 -10.05
CA LEU A 9 -7.39 7.22 -9.32
C LEU A 9 -7.77 8.37 -10.26
N ARG A 10 -6.95 8.63 -11.27
CA ARG A 10 -7.22 9.71 -12.24
C ARG A 10 -8.49 9.48 -13.04
N VAL A 11 -8.81 8.22 -13.36
CA VAL A 11 -10.07 7.86 -14.03
C VAL A 11 -11.24 8.11 -13.09
N TYR A 12 -11.15 7.68 -11.82
CA TYR A 12 -12.18 7.92 -10.82
C TYR A 12 -12.44 9.39 -10.53
N GLU A 13 -11.39 10.20 -10.34
CA GLU A 13 -11.54 11.65 -10.12
C GLU A 13 -12.23 12.36 -11.29
N ARG A 14 -12.10 11.82 -12.52
CA ARG A 14 -12.79 12.35 -13.71
C ARG A 14 -14.26 11.95 -13.73
N THR A 15 -14.59 10.70 -13.38
CA THR A 15 -15.97 10.22 -13.35
C THR A 15 -16.77 10.82 -12.19
N GLN A 16 -16.13 11.07 -11.03
CA GLN A 16 -16.81 11.72 -9.90
C GLN A 16 -17.23 13.18 -10.25
N LYS A 17 -16.43 13.89 -11.05
CA LYS A 17 -16.72 15.26 -11.50
C LYS A 17 -17.88 15.34 -12.49
N SER A 18 -18.24 14.26 -13.18
CA SER A 18 -19.34 14.26 -14.13
C SER A 18 -20.72 14.04 -13.47
N ASN A 19 -20.80 13.89 -12.14
CA ASN A 19 -22.03 13.56 -11.39
C ASN A 19 -22.74 12.27 -11.85
N GLU A 20 -22.07 11.48 -12.69
CA GLU A 20 -22.59 10.19 -13.13
C GLU A 20 -22.10 9.12 -12.16
N ILE A 21 -23.06 8.61 -11.39
CA ILE A 21 -23.11 7.22 -10.88
C ILE A 21 -22.47 6.97 -9.51
N SER A 22 -23.35 6.90 -8.50
CA SER A 22 -23.12 6.37 -7.15
C SER A 22 -22.56 4.94 -7.16
N ASP A 23 -22.91 4.13 -8.16
CA ASP A 23 -22.53 2.71 -8.23
C ASP A 23 -21.03 2.49 -8.47
N TYR A 24 -20.29 3.49 -8.96
CA TYR A 24 -18.84 3.38 -9.17
C TYR A 24 -18.03 3.65 -7.90
N ILE A 25 -18.62 4.24 -6.86
CA ILE A 25 -17.92 4.51 -5.61
C ILE A 25 -17.58 3.19 -4.92
N ASP A 26 -18.53 2.26 -4.86
CA ASP A 26 -18.32 0.95 -4.24
C ASP A 26 -17.28 0.13 -5.02
N ILE A 27 -17.36 0.13 -6.35
CA ILE A 27 -16.39 -0.52 -7.23
C ILE A 27 -14.99 0.08 -7.06
N PHE A 28 -14.92 1.40 -6.90
CA PHE A 28 -13.67 2.12 -6.70
C PHE A 28 -13.02 1.75 -5.37
N GLU A 29 -13.78 1.80 -4.27
CA GLU A 29 -13.29 1.43 -2.94
C GLU A 29 -12.88 -0.06 -2.88
N GLU A 30 -13.61 -0.95 -3.56
CA GLU A 30 -13.23 -2.36 -3.69
C GLU A 30 -11.88 -2.51 -4.42
N THR A 31 -11.71 -1.84 -5.56
CA THR A 31 -10.46 -1.94 -6.34
C THR A 31 -9.26 -1.32 -5.61
N LYS A 32 -9.49 -0.19 -4.93
CA LYS A 32 -8.50 0.46 -4.08
C LYS A 32 -8.06 -0.53 -2.99
N TYR A 33 -9.00 -1.14 -2.28
CA TYR A 33 -8.72 -2.15 -1.27
C TYR A 33 -7.93 -3.34 -1.83
N GLU A 34 -8.36 -3.92 -2.95
CA GLU A 34 -7.68 -5.07 -3.57
C GLU A 34 -6.25 -4.73 -3.99
N THR A 35 -6.04 -3.55 -4.57
CA THR A 35 -4.71 -3.09 -5.03
C THR A 35 -3.76 -2.86 -3.85
N ILE A 36 -4.24 -2.20 -2.80
CA ILE A 36 -3.46 -1.95 -1.58
C ILE A 36 -3.14 -3.28 -0.87
N THR A 37 -4.11 -4.19 -0.79
CA THR A 37 -3.91 -5.53 -0.20
C THR A 37 -2.89 -6.32 -0.99
N LEU A 38 -2.97 -6.34 -2.31
CA LEU A 38 -2.00 -7.04 -3.16
C LEU A 38 -0.59 -6.47 -2.96
N PHE A 39 -0.45 -5.15 -2.88
CA PHE A 39 0.83 -4.53 -2.59
C PHE A 39 1.35 -4.94 -1.21
N ASN A 40 0.51 -4.92 -0.18
CA ASN A 40 0.87 -5.34 1.16
C ASN A 40 1.31 -6.80 1.21
N ASP A 41 0.56 -7.71 0.56
CA ASP A 41 0.88 -9.14 0.47
C ASP A 41 2.25 -9.35 -0.17
N LEU A 42 2.58 -8.60 -1.23
CA LEU A 42 3.90 -8.65 -1.88
C LEU A 42 5.02 -8.16 -0.96
N VAL A 43 4.83 -7.04 -0.26
CA VAL A 43 5.81 -6.53 0.71
C VAL A 43 6.03 -7.54 1.84
N ALA A 44 4.95 -8.11 2.38
CA ALA A 44 5.04 -9.13 3.41
C ALA A 44 5.83 -10.36 2.92
N SER A 45 5.43 -10.96 1.80
CA SER A 45 6.03 -12.20 1.32
C SER A 45 7.45 -12.06 0.81
N CYS A 46 7.77 -10.94 0.15
CA CYS A 46 9.07 -10.77 -0.49
C CYS A 46 10.08 -10.12 0.44
N CYS A 47 9.63 -9.48 1.53
CA CYS A 47 10.52 -8.66 2.34
C CYS A 47 10.40 -8.92 3.84
N ILE A 48 9.19 -8.93 4.39
CA ILE A 48 9.02 -9.11 5.85
C ILE A 48 9.21 -10.56 6.29
N ASP A 49 8.56 -11.51 5.61
CA ASP A 49 8.68 -12.93 5.94
C ASP A 49 10.14 -13.42 5.86
N PRO A 50 10.93 -13.09 4.81
CA PRO A 50 12.35 -13.45 4.77
C PRO A 50 13.18 -12.85 5.91
N LEU A 51 12.87 -11.61 6.35
CA LEU A 51 13.56 -11.00 7.50
C LEU A 51 13.32 -11.76 8.80
N LEU A 52 12.10 -12.28 8.99
CA LEU A 52 11.71 -13.03 10.19
C LEU A 52 12.29 -14.46 10.20
N ILE A 53 12.49 -15.07 9.03
CA ILE A 53 12.91 -16.47 8.87
C ILE A 53 14.45 -16.65 8.85
N ASN A 54 15.22 -15.55 8.93
CA ASN A 54 16.70 -15.54 9.06
C ASN A 54 17.51 -15.93 7.79
N GLU A 55 16.94 -15.83 6.59
CA GLU A 55 17.69 -16.00 5.33
C GLU A 55 18.15 -14.62 4.81
N ASN A 56 19.47 -14.38 4.74
CA ASN A 56 20.10 -13.19 4.14
C ASN A 56 19.48 -11.82 4.49
N LYS A 57 19.58 -11.41 5.78
CA LYS A 57 19.02 -10.16 6.29
C LYS A 57 19.42 -8.91 5.48
N SER A 58 20.66 -8.80 5.02
CA SER A 58 21.16 -7.57 4.39
C SER A 58 20.51 -7.25 3.04
N GLU A 59 20.32 -8.25 2.16
CA GLU A 59 19.73 -8.06 0.82
C GLU A 59 18.22 -7.77 0.91
N ASN A 60 17.55 -8.39 1.88
CA ASN A 60 16.12 -8.16 2.13
C ASN A 60 15.86 -6.76 2.71
N VAL A 61 16.77 -6.23 3.53
CA VAL A 61 16.64 -4.86 4.06
C VAL A 61 16.79 -3.80 3.00
N GLU A 62 17.79 -3.90 2.11
CA GLU A 62 17.98 -2.92 1.04
C GLU A 62 16.74 -2.85 0.14
N SER A 63 16.14 -4.01 -0.15
CA SER A 63 14.88 -4.10 -0.90
C SER A 63 13.73 -3.36 -0.20
N ILE A 64 13.61 -3.49 1.13
CA ILE A 64 12.60 -2.76 1.92
C ILE A 64 12.84 -1.26 1.91
N ILE A 65 14.08 -0.83 2.13
CA ILE A 65 14.45 0.59 2.15
C ILE A 65 14.13 1.23 0.79
N ASN A 66 14.40 0.52 -0.30
CA ASN A 66 14.03 0.96 -1.64
C ASN A 66 12.51 1.06 -1.82
N ILE A 67 11.74 0.11 -1.29
CA ILE A 67 10.27 0.16 -1.30
C ILE A 67 9.76 1.36 -0.49
N PHE A 68 10.29 1.59 0.72
CA PHE A 68 9.92 2.74 1.55
C PHE A 68 10.23 4.05 0.85
N SER A 69 11.42 4.16 0.26
CA SER A 69 11.85 5.33 -0.53
C SER A 69 10.88 5.62 -1.69
N LEU A 70 10.42 4.58 -2.38
CA LEU A 70 9.43 4.73 -3.45
C LEU A 70 8.06 5.16 -2.89
N LEU A 71 7.61 4.54 -1.79
CA LEU A 71 6.31 4.84 -1.19
C LEU A 71 6.22 6.26 -0.67
N ILE A 72 7.27 6.79 -0.05
CA ILE A 72 7.23 8.16 0.48
C ILE A 72 7.14 9.22 -0.62
N THR A 73 7.57 8.92 -1.84
CA THR A 73 7.41 9.84 -2.98
C THR A 73 5.99 9.82 -3.54
N GLU A 74 5.26 8.72 -3.32
CA GLU A 74 3.95 8.45 -3.91
C GLU A 74 2.84 8.74 -2.87
N LYS A 75 2.72 10.00 -2.47
CA LYS A 75 1.90 10.47 -1.34
C LYS A 75 0.43 10.04 -1.39
N ARG A 76 -0.19 9.99 -2.58
CA ARG A 76 -1.59 9.57 -2.76
C ARG A 76 -1.77 8.09 -2.49
N PHE A 77 -0.89 7.27 -3.08
CA PHE A 77 -0.85 5.83 -2.82
C PHE A 77 -0.58 5.57 -1.34
N LEU A 78 0.38 6.28 -0.73
CA LEU A 78 0.72 6.09 0.67
C LEU A 78 -0.44 6.44 1.61
N ALA A 79 -1.19 7.51 1.34
CA ALA A 79 -2.39 7.83 2.12
C ALA A 79 -3.48 6.76 1.99
N ALA A 80 -3.69 6.25 0.78
CA ALA A 80 -4.63 5.13 0.54
C ALA A 80 -4.15 3.82 1.16
N TYR A 81 -2.84 3.62 1.29
CA TYR A 81 -2.25 2.48 1.99
C TYR A 81 -2.54 2.58 3.50
N GLU A 82 -2.33 3.76 4.09
CA GLU A 82 -2.58 4.05 5.52
C GLU A 82 -4.03 3.91 5.96
N ASP A 83 -4.98 3.96 5.01
CA ASP A 83 -6.40 3.67 5.26
C ASP A 83 -6.64 2.21 5.70
N TYR A 84 -5.77 1.26 5.31
CA TYR A 84 -5.93 -0.18 5.57
C TYR A 84 -4.79 -0.82 6.36
N PHE A 85 -3.54 -0.40 6.11
CA PHE A 85 -2.32 -0.96 6.70
C PHE A 85 -1.42 0.18 7.19
N SER A 86 -0.54 -0.08 8.16
CA SER A 86 0.36 0.97 8.67
C SER A 86 1.81 0.72 8.26
N LEU A 87 2.34 1.60 7.42
CA LEU A 87 3.74 1.58 7.02
C LEU A 87 4.65 1.84 8.23
N CYS A 88 4.22 2.69 9.17
CA CYS A 88 4.94 2.94 10.42
C CYS A 88 5.19 1.64 11.21
N GLN A 89 4.21 0.73 11.27
CA GLN A 89 4.38 -0.56 11.93
C GLN A 89 5.42 -1.43 11.23
N ILE A 90 5.46 -1.40 9.90
CA ILE A 90 6.47 -2.15 9.13
C ILE A 90 7.86 -1.55 9.36
N ILE A 91 7.97 -0.22 9.37
CA ILE A 91 9.23 0.48 9.68
C ILE A 91 9.74 0.08 11.07
N ASP A 92 8.86 0.03 12.07
CA ASP A 92 9.21 -0.38 13.44
C ASP A 92 9.71 -1.83 13.48
N ILE A 93 9.04 -2.76 12.81
CA ILE A 93 9.49 -4.16 12.70
C ILE A 93 10.89 -4.23 12.07
N VAL A 94 11.14 -3.49 10.99
CA VAL A 94 12.42 -3.50 10.27
C VAL A 94 13.53 -2.91 11.14
N HIS A 95 13.24 -1.83 11.87
CA HIS A 95 14.18 -1.23 12.81
C HIS A 95 14.57 -2.23 13.92
N GLU A 96 13.58 -2.87 14.55
CA GLU A 96 13.81 -3.83 15.63
C GLU A 96 14.55 -5.09 15.18
N THR A 97 14.42 -5.49 13.91
CA THR A 97 14.96 -6.77 13.42
C THR A 97 16.34 -6.67 12.77
N THR A 98 16.76 -5.47 12.34
CA THR A 98 17.90 -5.34 11.42
C THR A 98 18.97 -4.34 11.84
N GLU A 99 18.70 -3.44 12.79
CA GLU A 99 19.64 -2.36 13.22
C GLU A 99 20.21 -1.49 12.08
N LEU A 100 19.70 -1.64 10.85
CA LEU A 100 20.23 -1.01 9.62
C LEU A 100 19.55 0.32 9.28
N LEU A 101 18.40 0.60 9.90
CA LEU A 101 17.75 1.91 9.85
C LEU A 101 18.14 2.71 11.08
N ASP A 102 18.75 3.88 10.88
CA ASP A 102 19.00 4.79 11.99
C ASP A 102 17.74 5.59 12.38
N ASP A 103 17.77 6.20 13.56
CA ASP A 103 16.66 7.00 14.09
C ASP A 103 16.27 8.17 13.16
N GLN A 104 17.22 8.74 12.41
CA GLN A 104 16.95 9.84 11.49
C GLN A 104 16.19 9.36 10.26
N GLN A 105 16.58 8.21 9.70
CA GLN A 105 15.89 7.57 8.58
C GLN A 105 14.47 7.15 8.97
N ILE A 106 14.29 6.59 10.17
CA ILE A 106 12.97 6.22 10.69
C ILE A 106 12.09 7.46 10.81
N THR A 107 12.62 8.54 11.39
CA THR A 107 11.91 9.81 11.51
C THR A 107 11.52 10.35 10.14
N PHE A 108 12.44 10.33 9.17
CA PHE A 108 12.19 10.75 7.80
C PHE A 108 11.03 9.98 7.13
N TYR A 109 11.02 8.64 7.25
CA TYR A 109 9.93 7.84 6.69
C TYR A 109 8.59 8.11 7.39
N LYS A 110 8.58 8.17 8.73
CA LYS A 110 7.36 8.46 9.51
C LYS A 110 6.79 9.84 9.23
N ASP A 111 7.64 10.86 9.08
CA ASP A 111 7.22 12.19 8.64
C ASP A 111 6.68 12.16 7.21
N GLY A 112 7.29 11.35 6.34
CA GLY A 112 6.80 11.11 4.98
C GLY A 112 5.37 10.56 4.95
N VAL A 113 5.05 9.61 5.85
CA VAL A 113 3.70 9.05 6.05
C VAL A 113 2.75 10.11 6.58
N LYS A 114 3.15 10.86 7.61
CA LYS A 114 2.33 11.93 8.18
C LYS A 114 1.93 12.96 7.13
N GLN A 115 2.88 13.43 6.32
CA GLN A 115 2.61 14.36 5.22
C GLN A 115 1.65 13.78 4.18
N ALA A 116 1.74 12.49 3.86
CA ALA A 116 0.82 11.85 2.92
C ALA A 116 -0.62 11.88 3.44
N ILE A 117 -0.81 11.52 4.72
CA ILE A 117 -2.11 11.56 5.40
C ILE A 117 -2.65 12.98 5.49
N GLU A 118 -1.81 13.97 5.81
CA GLU A 118 -2.24 15.38 5.88
C GLU A 118 -2.72 15.92 4.53
N LEU A 119 -2.10 15.48 3.42
CA LEU A 119 -2.44 15.94 2.07
C LEU A 119 -3.63 15.20 1.44
N TYR A 120 -3.73 13.89 1.68
CA TYR A 120 -4.63 13.00 0.93
C TYR A 120 -5.42 12.03 1.80
N GLY A 121 -5.20 12.01 3.11
CA GLY A 121 -5.89 11.12 4.03
C GLY A 121 -7.39 11.37 4.02
N THR A 122 -8.17 10.29 4.04
CA THR A 122 -9.62 10.40 4.16
C THR A 122 -10.03 10.32 5.63
N PRO A 123 -10.92 11.21 6.13
CA PRO A 123 -11.39 11.14 7.51
C PRO A 123 -12.27 9.91 7.81
N SER A 124 -12.57 9.08 6.80
CA SER A 124 -13.64 8.07 6.83
C SER A 124 -13.19 6.61 6.79
N CYS A 125 -11.91 6.27 6.58
CA CYS A 125 -11.52 4.85 6.56
C CYS A 125 -11.22 4.30 7.97
N LYS A 126 -12.18 3.52 8.50
CA LYS A 126 -12.15 2.96 9.87
C LYS A 126 -11.59 1.53 9.96
N ARG A 127 -11.07 0.95 8.87
CA ARG A 127 -10.64 -0.45 8.85
C ARG A 127 -9.12 -0.54 8.83
N LYS A 128 -8.48 -0.13 9.93
CA LYS A 128 -7.11 -0.60 10.19
C LYS A 128 -7.18 -2.10 10.40
N LEU A 129 -6.74 -2.86 9.41
CA LEU A 129 -6.57 -4.30 9.58
C LEU A 129 -5.35 -4.51 10.49
N THR A 130 -5.44 -5.51 11.37
CA THR A 130 -4.32 -5.90 12.23
C THR A 130 -3.09 -6.22 11.37
N PRO A 131 -1.87 -5.92 11.84
CA PRO A 131 -0.67 -6.16 11.06
C PRO A 131 -0.55 -7.66 10.76
N VAL A 132 -0.32 -7.94 9.48
CA VAL A 132 0.15 -9.21 8.90
C VAL A 132 -0.55 -10.46 9.46
N ASN A 133 -1.69 -10.84 8.87
CA ASN A 133 -2.17 -12.20 8.99
C ASN A 133 -1.37 -13.07 8.01
N ILE A 134 -0.27 -13.65 8.50
CA ILE A 134 0.59 -14.56 7.73
C ILE A 134 -0.21 -15.84 7.44
N SER A 135 -0.98 -15.83 6.35
CA SER A 135 -1.39 -17.04 5.67
C SER A 135 -1.22 -16.81 4.18
N VAL A 136 -0.10 -17.31 3.65
CA VAL A 136 0.23 -17.28 2.23
C VAL A 136 -0.84 -18.06 1.47
N ASN A 137 -1.68 -17.34 0.74
CA ASN A 137 -2.35 -17.87 -0.44
C ASN A 137 -2.59 -16.68 -1.38
N MET A 138 -1.56 -16.36 -2.16
CA MET A 138 -1.67 -15.43 -3.28
C MET A 138 -2.59 -16.08 -4.32
N GLN A 139 -3.90 -15.93 -4.15
CA GLN A 139 -4.84 -16.43 -5.14
C GLN A 139 -4.72 -15.56 -6.38
N HIS A 140 -4.33 -16.18 -7.51
CA HIS A 140 -4.43 -15.63 -8.87
C HIS A 140 -5.75 -14.87 -9.13
N SER A 141 -6.82 -15.20 -8.38
CA SER A 141 -8.12 -14.53 -8.41
C SER A 141 -8.08 -13.03 -8.10
N LYS A 142 -7.20 -12.54 -7.20
CA LYS A 142 -7.15 -11.11 -6.84
C LYS A 142 -6.65 -10.23 -7.99
N PHE A 143 -5.61 -10.69 -8.71
CA PHE A 143 -5.10 -9.94 -9.86
C PHE A 143 -6.11 -9.93 -11.02
N ASP A 144 -6.80 -11.05 -11.25
CA ASP A 144 -7.88 -11.15 -12.24
C ASP A 144 -9.08 -10.25 -11.87
N SER A 145 -9.40 -10.09 -10.58
CA SER A 145 -10.42 -9.14 -10.11
C SER A 145 -10.04 -7.70 -10.43
N ILE A 146 -8.82 -7.27 -10.09
CA ILE A 146 -8.31 -5.93 -10.41
C ILE A 146 -8.36 -5.68 -11.93
N LEU A 147 -7.91 -6.63 -12.73
CA LEU A 147 -7.91 -6.50 -14.19
C LEU A 147 -9.33 -6.39 -14.77
N LYS A 148 -10.27 -7.19 -14.25
CA LYS A 148 -11.69 -7.13 -14.66
C LYS A 148 -12.33 -5.79 -14.31
N ILE A 149 -11.99 -5.21 -13.16
CA ILE A 149 -12.55 -3.93 -12.75
C ILE A 149 -11.97 -2.78 -13.58
N ILE A 150 -10.66 -2.78 -13.85
CA ILE A 150 -10.02 -1.81 -14.73
C ILE A 150 -10.64 -1.86 -16.14
N LEU A 151 -10.90 -3.06 -16.67
CA LEU A 151 -11.57 -3.24 -17.97
C LEU A 151 -13.04 -2.78 -17.96
N LYS A 152 -13.74 -2.82 -16.82
CA LYS A 152 -15.10 -2.28 -16.67
C LYS A 152 -15.14 -0.76 -16.65
N LEU A 153 -14.14 -0.10 -16.04
CA LEU A 153 -14.08 1.37 -15.98
C LEU A 153 -13.50 2.03 -17.23
N GLY A 154 -12.77 1.27 -18.07
CA GLY A 154 -12.18 1.75 -19.32
C GLY A 154 -13.10 1.73 -20.54
N ARG A 155 -14.40 1.39 -20.37
CA ARG A 155 -15.43 1.42 -21.42
C ARG A 155 -16.45 2.50 -21.12
#